data_AF-B8GLZ9-F1
#
_entry.id   AF-B8GLZ9-F1
#
_cell.length_a   1.000
_cell.length_b   1.000
_cell.length_c   1.000
_cell.angle_alpha   90.00
_cell.angle_beta   90.00
_cell.angle_gamma   90.00
#
_symmetry.space_group_name_H-M   'P 1'
#
loop_
_entity.id
_entity.type
_entity.pdbx_description
1 polymer ?
#
loop_
_entity_poly.entity_id
_entity_poly.type
_entity_poly.pdbx_seq_one_letter_code
_entity_poly.pdbx_strand_id
1 'polypeptide(L)'
;MLSRLYQALGPLRIAMAMLSLLTIILMPSPGTEVVYEGWAIMPTVVAPAVAPILVAVYLLDILMSFVFSRSPGENTKRRHFHFIILSDALFVSLLLAVWIPLIMALAV
;
A
#
# COMPACT_ATOMS: atom_id res chain seq x y z
N MET A 1 2.60 -13.52 19.38
CA MET A 1 2.98 -12.21 18.83
C MET A 1 2.13 -11.83 17.62
N LEU A 2 1.95 -12.70 16.61
CA LEU A 2 1.06 -12.47 15.44
C LEU A 2 -0.39 -12.13 15.81
N SER A 3 -0.97 -12.76 16.83
CA SER A 3 -2.34 -12.52 17.27
C SER A 3 -2.59 -11.08 17.76
N ARG A 4 -1.56 -10.41 18.28
CA ARG A 4 -1.64 -9.00 18.69
C ARG A 4 -1.58 -8.04 17.49
N LEU A 5 -0.91 -8.42 16.40
CA LEU A 5 -0.94 -7.66 15.15
C LEU A 5 -2.33 -7.70 14.50
N TYR A 6 -2.96 -8.88 14.46
CA TYR A 6 -4.32 -9.06 13.91
C TYR A 6 -5.37 -8.21 14.63
N GLN A 7 -5.29 -8.12 15.96
CA GLN A 7 -6.21 -7.29 16.77
C GLN A 7 -5.89 -5.79 16.71
N ALA A 8 -4.65 -5.40 16.40
CA ALA A 8 -4.19 -4.00 16.41
C ALA A 8 -4.30 -3.32 15.04
N LEU A 9 -4.04 -4.01 13.93
CA LEU A 9 -4.00 -3.39 12.61
C LEU A 9 -5.28 -3.62 11.80
N GLY A 10 -6.11 -4.58 12.21
CA GLY A 10 -7.25 -5.05 11.43
C GLY A 10 -6.83 -5.93 10.25
N PRO A 11 -7.63 -6.93 9.87
CA PRO A 11 -7.29 -7.87 8.79
C PRO A 11 -7.06 -7.16 7.45
N LEU A 12 -7.73 -6.03 7.22
CA LEU A 12 -7.60 -5.23 6.01
C LEU A 12 -6.18 -4.69 5.81
N ARG A 13 -5.56 -4.14 6.85
CA ARG A 13 -4.24 -3.51 6.74
C ARG A 13 -3.13 -4.54 6.53
N ILE A 14 -3.28 -5.73 7.11
CA ILE A 14 -2.38 -6.88 6.83
C ILE A 14 -2.50 -7.31 5.37
N ALA A 15 -3.72 -7.41 4.84
CA ALA A 15 -3.95 -7.75 3.44
C ALA A 15 -3.33 -6.70 2.50
N MET A 16 -3.47 -5.42 2.82
CA MET A 16 -2.84 -4.33 2.08
C MET A 16 -1.32 -4.40 2.11
N ALA A 17 -0.70 -4.63 3.28
CA ALA A 17 0.74 -4.76 3.40
C ALA A 17 1.27 -5.95 2.57
N MET A 18 0.59 -7.10 2.62
CA MET A 18 0.95 -8.27 1.80
C MET A 18 0.81 -7.99 0.30
N LEU A 19 -0.30 -7.37 -0.13
CA LEU A 19 -0.49 -6.98 -1.53
C LEU A 19 0.56 -5.97 -2.01
N SER A 20 0.94 -5.02 -1.16
CA SER A 20 1.99 -4.03 -1.46
C SER A 20 3.34 -4.71 -1.66
N LEU A 21 3.69 -5.65 -0.78
CA LEU A 21 4.91 -6.44 -0.93
C LEU A 21 4.88 -7.28 -2.21
N LEU A 22 3.74 -7.90 -2.52
CA LEU A 22 3.57 -8.67 -3.76
C LEU A 22 3.78 -7.81 -5.00
N THR A 23 3.21 -6.59 -5.05
CA THR A 23 3.41 -5.71 -6.22
C THR A 23 4.87 -5.28 -6.36
N ILE A 24 5.57 -5.03 -5.25
CA ILE A 24 7.00 -4.70 -5.26
C ILE A 24 7.85 -5.88 -5.76
N ILE A 25 7.58 -7.10 -5.30
CA ILE A 25 8.30 -8.31 -5.74
C ILE A 25 8.04 -8.61 -7.21
N LEU A 26 6.81 -8.35 -7.68
CA LEU A 26 6.40 -8.52 -9.07
C LEU A 26 6.78 -7.33 -9.96
N MET A 27 7.54 -6.36 -9.47
CA MET A 27 7.97 -5.21 -10.27
C MET A 27 8.77 -5.70 -11.48
N PRO A 28 8.32 -5.41 -12.72
CA PRO A 28 9.05 -5.79 -13.92
C PRO A 28 10.31 -4.93 -14.05
N SER A 29 11.36 -5.50 -14.66
CA SER A 29 12.57 -4.72 -14.96
C SER A 29 12.27 -3.66 -16.02
N PRO A 30 12.93 -2.48 -15.98
CA PRO A 30 12.76 -1.46 -17.00
C PRO A 30 13.02 -2.03 -18.41
N GLY A 31 12.14 -1.72 -19.37
CA GLY A 31 12.24 -2.22 -20.74
C GLY A 31 11.69 -3.64 -20.99
N THR A 32 11.05 -4.26 -19.99
CA THR A 32 10.33 -5.53 -20.20
C THR A 32 9.13 -5.31 -21.13
N GLU A 33 9.01 -6.13 -22.18
CA GLU A 33 7.86 -6.07 -23.10
C GLU A 33 6.55 -6.39 -22.36
N VAL A 34 5.48 -5.67 -22.73
CA VAL A 34 4.16 -5.89 -22.15
C VAL A 34 3.56 -7.16 -22.72
N VAL A 35 3.42 -8.19 -21.88
CA VAL A 35 2.79 -9.46 -22.23
C VAL A 35 1.36 -9.48 -21.70
N TYR A 36 0.39 -9.73 -22.59
CA TYR A 36 -1.04 -9.77 -22.26
C TYR A 36 -1.59 -11.19 -22.05
N GLU A 37 -0.75 -12.21 -22.15
CA GLU A 37 -1.17 -13.61 -22.07
C GLU A 37 -0.41 -14.39 -21.00
N GLY A 38 -1.08 -15.38 -20.42
CA GLY A 38 -0.50 -16.29 -19.43
C GLY A 38 -0.14 -15.61 -18.10
N TRP A 39 0.71 -16.29 -17.32
CA TRP A 39 1.13 -15.80 -15.99
C TRP A 39 2.02 -14.55 -16.05
N ALA A 40 2.60 -14.23 -17.21
CA ALA A 40 3.44 -13.06 -17.41
C ALA A 40 2.67 -11.74 -17.33
N ILE A 41 1.33 -11.76 -17.45
CA ILE A 41 0.47 -10.57 -17.29
C ILE A 41 0.51 -9.98 -15.88
N MET A 42 0.79 -10.82 -14.88
CA MET A 42 0.79 -10.43 -13.47
C MET A 42 1.82 -9.33 -13.16
N PRO A 43 3.12 -9.51 -13.47
CA PRO A 43 4.10 -8.45 -13.27
C PRO A 43 3.98 -7.29 -14.28
N THR A 44 3.56 -7.54 -15.53
CA THR A 44 3.61 -6.54 -16.61
C THR A 44 2.43 -5.58 -16.64
N VAL A 45 1.23 -6.04 -16.27
CA VAL A 45 -0.02 -5.27 -16.38
C VAL A 45 -0.73 -5.16 -15.04
N VAL A 46 -0.91 -6.28 -14.34
CA VAL A 46 -1.74 -6.32 -13.12
C VAL A 46 -1.07 -5.59 -11.96
N ALA A 47 0.17 -5.93 -11.63
CA ALA A 47 0.93 -5.29 -10.55
C ALA A 47 1.02 -3.75 -10.71
N PRO A 48 1.40 -3.20 -11.90
CA PRO A 48 1.40 -1.75 -12.11
C PRO A 48 0.02 -1.11 -12.00
N ALA A 49 -1.05 -1.80 -12.39
CA ALA A 49 -2.42 -1.29 -12.26
C ALA A 49 -2.92 -1.30 -10.80
N VAL A 50 -2.50 -2.29 -10.01
CA VAL A 50 -2.89 -2.41 -8.59
C VAL A 50 -2.13 -1.43 -7.70
N ALA A 51 -0.88 -1.09 -8.03
CA ALA A 51 -0.07 -0.16 -7.26
C ALA A 51 -0.74 1.20 -6.95
N PRO A 52 -1.29 1.95 -7.92
CA PRO A 52 -1.97 3.22 -7.64
C PRO A 52 -3.27 3.03 -6.83
N ILE A 53 -3.96 1.90 -7.00
CA ILE A 53 -5.14 1.56 -6.19
C ILE A 53 -4.74 1.41 -4.72
N LEU A 54 -3.65 0.68 -4.44
CA LEU A 54 -3.14 0.53 -3.08
C LEU A 54 -2.75 1.86 -2.46
N VAL A 55 -2.07 2.74 -3.21
CA VAL A 55 -1.74 4.11 -2.76
C VAL A 55 -3.01 4.86 -2.36
N ALA A 56 -4.05 4.85 -3.19
CA ALA A 56 -5.31 5.52 -2.89
C ALA A 56 -5.99 4.96 -1.63
N VAL A 57 -6.00 3.63 -1.46
CA VAL A 57 -6.60 2.99 -0.29
C VAL A 57 -5.81 3.30 1.00
N TYR A 58 -4.48 3.35 0.96
CA TYR A 58 -3.69 3.76 2.14
C TYR A 58 -3.95 5.22 2.51
N LEU A 59 -4.06 6.12 1.52
CA LEU A 59 -4.42 7.52 1.78
C LEU A 59 -5.80 7.65 2.42
N LEU A 60 -6.76 6.85 1.96
CA LEU A 60 -8.10 6.79 2.57
C LEU A 60 -8.03 6.28 4.02
N ASP A 61 -7.20 5.27 4.30
CA ASP A 61 -7.02 4.70 5.63
C ASP A 61 -6.36 5.70 6.60
N ILE A 62 -5.36 6.46 6.11
CA ILE A 62 -4.76 7.59 6.84
C ILE A 62 -5.80 8.65 7.16
N LEU A 63 -6.64 9.03 6.18
CA LEU A 63 -7.71 10.01 6.36
C LEU A 63 -8.71 9.56 7.42
N MET A 64 -9.17 8.32 7.36
CA MET A 64 -10.09 7.75 8.36
C MET A 64 -9.44 7.72 9.74
N SER A 65 -8.19 7.26 9.85
CA SER A 65 -7.43 7.25 11.09
C SER A 65 -7.28 8.65 11.69
N PHE A 66 -7.07 9.66 10.85
CA PHE A 66 -7.01 11.05 11.26
C PHE A 66 -8.35 11.58 11.77
N VAL A 67 -9.45 11.30 11.05
CA VAL A 67 -10.80 11.70 11.45
C VAL A 67 -11.18 11.07 12.80
N PHE A 68 -10.99 9.76 12.96
CA PHE A 68 -11.29 9.06 14.21
C PHE A 68 -10.42 9.53 15.38
N SER A 69 -9.16 9.87 15.14
CA SER A 69 -8.25 10.38 16.19
C SER A 69 -8.67 11.72 16.80
N ARG A 70 -9.51 12.48 16.08
CA ARG A 70 -10.02 13.79 16.49
C ARG A 70 -11.43 13.75 17.11
N SER A 71 -12.06 12.58 17.19
CA SER A 71 -13.38 12.43 17.81
C SER A 71 -13.31 12.64 19.34
N PRO A 72 -14.16 13.49 19.95
CA PRO A 72 -14.15 13.74 21.39
C PRO A 72 -14.66 12.51 22.15
N GLY A 73 -13.81 11.88 22.97
CA GLY A 73 -14.22 10.77 23.85
C GLY A 73 -13.17 9.68 24.09
N GLU A 74 -12.11 9.59 23.27
CA GLU A 74 -11.16 8.47 23.28
C GLU A 74 -9.69 8.91 23.43
N ASN A 75 -9.37 9.62 24.51
CA ASN A 75 -8.00 10.11 24.77
C ASN A 75 -6.96 8.98 24.92
N THR A 76 -7.37 7.75 25.22
CA THR A 76 -6.47 6.60 25.43
C THR A 76 -5.95 5.98 24.12
N LYS A 77 -6.53 6.29 22.94
CA LYS A 77 -6.17 5.65 21.66
C LYS A 77 -5.31 6.50 20.72
N ARG A 78 -4.96 7.74 21.07
CA ARG A 78 -4.17 8.65 20.20
C ARG A 78 -2.84 8.07 19.71
N ARG A 79 -2.10 7.37 20.57
CA ARG A 79 -0.79 6.77 20.23
C ARG A 79 -0.92 5.62 19.22
N HIS A 80 -2.02 4.88 19.27
CA HIS A 80 -2.29 3.79 18.34
C HIS A 80 -2.58 4.31 16.93
N PHE A 81 -3.38 5.37 16.79
CA PHE A 81 -3.65 6.02 15.51
C PHE A 81 -2.41 6.63 14.86
N HIS A 82 -1.49 7.22 15.64
CA HIS A 82 -0.24 7.74 15.10
C HIS A 82 0.66 6.62 14.52
N PHE A 83 0.74 5.47 15.19
CA PHE A 83 1.53 4.33 14.69
C PHE A 83 0.97 3.81 13.36
N ILE A 84 -0.36 3.74 13.27
CA ILE A 84 -1.10 3.37 12.08
C ILE A 84 -0.81 4.33 10.92
N ILE A 85 -0.96 5.64 11.16
CA ILE A 85 -0.72 6.65 10.13
C ILE A 85 0.72 6.59 9.65
N LEU A 86 1.69 6.36 10.55
CA LEU A 86 3.10 6.24 10.20
C LEU A 86 3.38 4.97 9.38
N SER A 87 2.77 3.82 9.72
CA SER A 87 2.94 2.58 8.95
C SER A 87 2.37 2.72 7.55
N ASP A 88 1.19 3.32 7.42
CA ASP A 88 0.53 3.48 6.12
C ASP A 88 1.28 4.50 5.27
N ALA A 89 1.75 5.60 5.88
CA ALA A 89 2.60 6.58 5.21
C ALA A 89 3.91 5.94 4.70
N LEU A 90 4.52 5.06 5.47
CA LEU A 90 5.71 4.32 5.05
C LEU A 90 5.43 3.48 3.79
N PHE A 91 4.33 2.72 3.77
CA PHE A 91 3.95 1.92 2.60
C PHE A 91 3.61 2.78 1.39
N VAL A 92 2.91 3.92 1.57
CA VAL A 92 2.65 4.88 0.50
C VAL A 92 3.96 5.42 -0.07
N SER A 93 4.87 5.90 0.78
CA SER A 93 6.16 6.42 0.34
C SER A 93 6.98 5.36 -0.40
N LEU A 94 6.96 4.12 0.07
CA LEU A 94 7.68 3.02 -0.55
C LEU A 94 7.08 2.65 -1.92
N LEU A 95 5.75 2.53 -2.02
CA LEU A 95 5.06 2.30 -3.30
C LEU A 95 5.36 3.43 -4.29
N LEU A 96 5.29 4.70 -3.86
CA LEU A 96 5.62 5.83 -4.72
C LEU A 96 7.09 5.80 -5.17
N ALA A 97 8.03 5.53 -4.26
CA ALA A 97 9.46 5.47 -4.60
C ALA A 97 9.78 4.37 -5.63
N VAL A 98 9.09 3.23 -5.55
CA VAL A 98 9.28 2.10 -6.47
C VAL A 98 8.58 2.34 -7.82
N TRP A 99 7.33 2.82 -7.78
CA TRP A 99 6.48 2.87 -8.98
C TRP A 99 6.58 4.18 -9.75
N ILE A 100 6.85 5.33 -9.12
CA ILE A 100 6.99 6.62 -9.83
C ILE A 100 8.07 6.54 -10.92
N PRO A 101 9.30 6.05 -10.66
CA PRO A 101 10.35 5.99 -11.67
C PRO A 101 9.95 5.10 -12.86
N LEU A 102 9.28 3.97 -12.59
CA LEU A 102 8.80 3.06 -13.63
C LEU A 102 7.71 3.71 -14.49
N ILE A 103 6.74 4.39 -13.87
CA ILE A 103 5.66 5.09 -14.58
C ILE A 103 6.26 6.21 -15.45
N MET A 104 7.22 6.97 -14.92
CA MET A 104 7.91 8.00 -15.70
C MET A 104 8.72 7.41 -16.87
N ALA A 105 9.36 6.25 -16.67
CA ALA A 105 10.10 5.57 -17.74
C ALA A 105 9.19 5.05 -18.86
N LEU A 106 7.92 4.77 -18.58
CA LEU A 106 6.91 4.37 -19.58
C LEU A 106 6.19 5.57 -20.23
N ALA A 107 6.28 6.75 -19.64
CA ALA A 107 5.59 7.96 -20.12
C ALA A 107 6.39 8.77 -21.16
N VAL A 108 7.62 8.33 -21.49
CA VAL A 108 8.53 8.91 -22.50
C VAL A 108 8.61 7.97 -23.70
#